data_AF-A0AAD8YIL1-F1
#
_entry.id   AF-A0AAD8YIL1-F1
#
_cell.length_a   1.000
_cell.length_b   1.000
_cell.length_c   1.000
_cell.angle_alpha   90.00
_cell.angle_beta   90.00
_cell.angle_gamma   90.00
#
_symmetry.space_group_name_H-M   'P 1'
#
loop_
_entity.id
_entity.type
_entity.pdbx_description
1 polymer ?
#
loop_
_entity_poly.entity_id
_entity_poly.type
_entity_poly.pdbx_seq_one_letter_code
_entity_poly.pdbx_strand_id
1 'polypeptide(L)'
;MSDVEIGMMYVMCCASCGTEEVDHIKLKKCNACYLVKYCSVKCQKEHRPKHKRECKKRAAELRDEILFKQPESSHLGDCPICCLPLAPSIDEKASPMMACCSKIICNGCNIANQIREVKGKLLLKCPYCRHQLPKSQEEAAQIRMKRVEVNDPVAIWRLGVRCRREGDYESAFQHYKKAAELGNADAHYNVSCVYRDGEGVEKDKKKEVYHLEEAAIAGHTFARHNLACYEGINGRHERAAKHWIINAKLGDQKSMEGLKEGYPDGLVSKEDFAAALRAYQAALDATKSPQRDKAAEYEIFKSTSG
;
A
#
# COMPACT_ATOMS: atom_id res chain seq x y z
N MET A 1 2.21 41.34 27.71
CA MET A 1 3.29 42.34 27.69
C MET A 1 4.57 41.58 27.99
N SER A 2 5.48 41.31 27.07
CA SER A 2 5.61 41.61 25.65
C SER A 2 6.61 40.58 25.11
N ASP A 3 6.20 39.89 24.05
CA ASP A 3 7.08 39.07 23.22
C ASP A 3 8.24 39.90 22.68
N VAL A 4 9.45 39.37 22.83
CA VAL A 4 10.60 39.77 22.01
C VAL A 4 11.03 38.53 21.24
N GLU A 5 10.25 38.21 20.21
CA GLU A 5 10.70 37.35 19.13
C GLU A 5 11.81 38.09 18.37
N ILE A 6 13.06 37.65 18.54
CA ILE A 6 14.15 37.98 17.63
C ILE A 6 13.85 37.22 16.33
N GLY A 7 13.01 37.82 15.48
CA GLY A 7 12.74 37.34 14.14
C GLY A 7 13.99 37.48 13.28
N MET A 8 14.78 36.40 13.16
CA MET A 8 15.62 36.23 11.97
C MET A 8 14.68 36.16 10.77
N MET A 9 14.49 37.30 10.08
CA MET A 9 13.93 37.35 8.74
C MET A 9 14.80 36.46 7.85
N TYR A 10 14.41 35.19 7.70
CA TYR A 10 14.96 34.32 6.66
C TYR A 10 14.59 34.95 5.32
N VAL A 11 15.48 35.78 4.77
CA VAL A 11 15.28 36.35 3.43
C VAL A 11 15.21 35.17 2.47
N MET A 12 14.02 34.98 1.88
CA MET A 12 13.77 33.90 0.92
C MET A 12 14.38 34.33 -0.42
N CYS A 13 15.66 34.03 -0.62
CA CYS A 13 16.39 34.36 -1.85
C CYS A 13 16.46 33.18 -2.83
N CYS A 14 16.61 33.49 -4.11
CA CYS A 14 17.01 32.54 -5.12
C CYS A 14 18.41 32.00 -4.80
N ALA A 15 18.54 30.67 -4.70
CA ALA A 15 19.80 30.02 -4.36
C ALA A 15 20.92 30.19 -5.41
N SER A 16 20.58 30.67 -6.62
CA SER A 16 21.57 30.88 -7.69
C SER A 16 22.04 32.34 -7.79
N CYS A 17 21.13 33.30 -7.76
CA CYS A 17 21.42 34.71 -8.06
C CYS A 17 21.12 35.66 -6.89
N GLY A 18 20.65 35.16 -5.75
CA GLY A 18 20.35 35.97 -4.56
C GLY A 18 19.07 36.79 -4.65
N THR A 19 18.34 36.78 -5.77
CA THR A 19 17.08 37.54 -5.94
C THR A 19 16.09 37.22 -4.83
N GLU A 20 15.66 38.24 -4.11
CA GLU A 20 14.68 38.14 -3.04
C GLU A 20 13.27 37.85 -3.57
N GLU A 21 12.50 37.10 -2.80
CA GLU A 21 11.07 36.91 -3.02
C GLU A 21 10.33 38.22 -2.67
N VAL A 22 9.94 38.97 -3.70
CA VAL A 22 9.14 40.21 -3.62
C VAL A 22 7.80 40.00 -4.34
N ASP A 23 6.83 40.90 -4.17
CA ASP A 23 5.43 40.74 -4.64
C ASP A 23 5.27 40.25 -6.09
N HIS A 24 6.22 40.59 -6.96
CA HIS A 24 6.22 40.24 -8.40
C HIS A 24 7.17 39.08 -8.76
N ILE A 25 7.96 38.54 -7.82
CA ILE A 25 8.90 37.45 -8.03
C ILE A 25 8.58 36.29 -7.09
N LYS A 26 7.89 35.25 -7.60
CA LYS A 26 7.61 34.02 -6.85
C LYS A 26 8.73 33.00 -7.02
N LEU A 27 9.35 32.59 -5.92
CA LEU A 27 10.41 31.60 -5.97
C LEU A 27 9.84 30.18 -5.93
N LYS A 28 10.31 29.32 -6.84
CA LYS A 28 9.89 27.91 -6.90
C LYS A 28 10.87 27.02 -6.15
N LYS A 29 10.36 26.21 -5.22
CA LYS A 29 11.17 25.21 -4.51
C LYS A 29 11.74 24.18 -5.49
N CYS A 30 12.90 23.61 -5.18
CA CYS A 30 13.38 22.42 -5.85
C CYS A 30 12.41 21.26 -5.61
N ASN A 31 11.81 20.72 -6.67
CA ASN A 31 10.83 19.63 -6.55
C ASN A 31 11.41 18.31 -6.02
N ALA A 32 12.73 18.16 -5.97
CA ALA A 32 13.39 16.95 -5.49
C ALA A 32 13.73 17.00 -4.00
N CYS A 33 14.29 18.11 -3.51
CA CYS A 33 14.79 18.20 -2.13
C CYS A 33 14.05 19.22 -1.25
N TYR A 34 13.29 20.14 -1.85
CA TYR A 34 12.63 21.27 -1.18
C TYR A 34 13.51 22.20 -0.33
N LEU A 35 14.85 22.03 -0.33
CA LEU A 35 15.79 22.85 0.46
C LEU A 35 15.99 24.26 -0.08
N VAL A 36 15.98 24.40 -1.40
CA VAL A 36 16.35 25.64 -2.09
C VAL A 36 15.22 26.09 -2.99
N LYS A 37 15.15 27.41 -3.23
CA LYS A 37 14.21 28.02 -4.15
C LYS A 37 14.92 28.73 -5.32
N TYR A 38 14.23 28.86 -6.44
CA TYR A 38 14.73 29.48 -7.67
C TYR A 38 13.71 30.45 -8.26
N CYS A 39 14.17 31.61 -8.73
CA CYS A 39 13.33 32.57 -9.45
C CYS A 39 13.04 32.13 -10.90
N SER A 40 13.86 31.23 -11.45
CA SER A 40 13.71 30.76 -12.83
C SER A 40 14.31 29.36 -13.05
N VAL A 41 13.90 28.71 -14.14
CA VAL A 41 14.48 27.43 -14.61
C VAL A 41 15.97 27.60 -14.96
N LYS A 42 16.36 28.79 -15.45
CA LYS A 42 17.76 29.12 -15.75
C LYS A 42 18.62 29.07 -14.49
N CYS A 43 18.21 29.76 -13.44
CA CYS A 43 18.88 29.74 -12.13
C CYS A 43 18.97 28.33 -11.53
N GLN A 44 17.91 27.53 -11.69
CA GLN A 44 17.95 26.12 -11.26
C GLN A 44 19.02 25.32 -12.01
N LYS A 45 19.15 25.49 -13.34
CA LYS A 45 20.17 24.80 -14.15
C LYS A 45 21.58 25.26 -13.78
N GLU A 46 21.80 26.55 -13.59
CA GLU A 46 23.09 27.14 -13.22
C GLU A 46 23.56 26.70 -11.83
N HIS A 47 22.65 26.61 -10.85
CA HIS A 47 22.98 26.15 -9.51
C HIS A 47 23.13 24.62 -9.40
N ARG A 48 22.57 23.85 -10.34
CA ARG A 48 22.52 22.39 -10.29
C ARG A 48 23.89 21.72 -10.03
N PRO A 49 25.01 22.12 -10.66
CA PRO A 49 26.31 21.49 -10.40
C PRO A 49 26.75 21.60 -8.93
N LYS A 50 26.46 22.73 -8.26
CA LYS A 50 26.80 22.98 -6.86
C LYS A 50 25.87 22.21 -5.90
N HIS A 51 24.59 22.11 -6.25
CA HIS A 51 23.56 21.55 -5.37
C HIS A 51 23.25 20.06 -5.59
N LYS A 52 23.66 19.46 -6.73
CA LYS A 52 23.23 18.10 -7.13
C LYS A 52 23.48 17.03 -6.06
N ARG A 53 24.63 17.07 -5.37
CA ARG A 53 24.99 16.09 -4.33
C ARG A 53 24.06 16.19 -3.13
N GLU A 54 23.91 17.38 -2.59
CA GLU A 54 23.04 17.67 -1.44
C GLU A 54 21.57 17.42 -1.77
N CYS A 55 21.12 17.84 -2.96
CA CYS A 55 19.78 17.58 -3.47
C CYS A 55 19.45 16.09 -3.48
N LYS A 56 20.37 15.24 -3.95
CA LYS A 56 20.20 13.79 -3.97
C LYS A 56 20.13 13.20 -2.57
N LYS A 57 21.00 13.66 -1.66
CA LYS A 57 21.01 13.23 -0.26
C LYS A 57 19.66 13.53 0.40
N ARG A 58 19.18 14.78 0.30
CA ARG A 58 17.90 15.17 0.88
C ARG A 58 16.71 14.48 0.22
N ALA A 59 16.73 14.27 -1.10
CA ALA A 59 15.68 13.52 -1.77
C ALA A 59 15.59 12.07 -1.26
N ALA A 60 16.73 11.43 -0.98
CA ALA A 60 16.76 10.10 -0.37
C ALA A 60 16.22 10.11 1.07
N GLU A 61 16.60 11.10 1.88
CA GLU A 61 16.06 11.29 3.24
C GLU A 61 14.53 11.47 3.22
N LEU A 62 14.01 12.33 2.34
CA LEU A 62 12.57 12.53 2.17
C LEU A 62 11.86 11.24 1.72
N ARG A 63 12.50 10.46 0.85
CA ARG A 63 11.95 9.17 0.43
C ARG A 63 11.88 8.18 1.59
N ASP A 64 12.92 8.13 2.43
CA ASP A 64 12.94 7.31 3.64
C ASP A 64 11.90 7.78 4.67
N GLU A 65 11.72 9.08 4.86
CA GLU A 65 10.68 9.66 5.72
C GLU A 65 9.28 9.18 5.29
N ILE A 66 9.01 9.12 3.98
CA ILE A 66 7.75 8.60 3.43
C ILE A 66 7.65 7.08 3.60
N LEU A 67 8.71 6.34 3.25
CA LEU A 67 8.74 4.87 3.29
C LEU A 67 8.52 4.30 4.69
N PHE A 68 9.08 4.96 5.70
CA PHE A 68 8.99 4.56 7.11
C PHE A 68 7.87 5.26 7.88
N LYS A 69 7.05 6.08 7.23
CA LYS A 69 5.81 6.58 7.83
C LYS A 69 4.85 5.40 8.02
N GLN A 70 4.27 5.29 9.22
CA GLN A 70 3.22 4.31 9.50
C GLN A 70 1.97 4.67 8.66
N PRO A 71 1.48 3.77 7.78
CA PRO A 71 0.20 3.99 7.12
C PRO A 71 -0.95 3.80 8.10
N GLU A 72 -2.06 4.51 7.87
CA GLU A 72 -3.26 4.48 8.73
C GLU A 72 -3.95 3.11 8.72
N SER A 73 -3.96 2.45 7.55
CA SER A 73 -4.54 1.12 7.36
C SER A 73 -3.65 0.28 6.44
N SER A 74 -3.99 -1.01 6.31
CA SER A 74 -3.46 -1.83 5.22
C SER A 74 -3.99 -1.33 3.87
N HIS A 75 -3.36 -1.75 2.78
CA HIS A 75 -3.83 -1.49 1.41
C HIS A 75 -5.26 -2.02 1.13
N LEU A 76 -5.77 -2.97 1.93
CA LEU A 76 -7.13 -3.45 1.83
C LEU A 76 -8.14 -2.44 2.39
N GLY A 77 -7.70 -1.56 3.29
CA GLY A 77 -8.52 -0.56 3.97
C GLY A 77 -9.49 -1.18 4.99
N ASP A 78 -10.63 -0.52 5.18
CA ASP A 78 -11.68 -0.98 6.08
C ASP A 78 -12.82 -1.65 5.31
N CYS A 79 -13.50 -2.59 5.96
CA CYS A 79 -14.69 -3.18 5.40
C CYS A 79 -15.79 -2.11 5.29
N PRO A 80 -16.38 -1.89 4.10
CA PRO A 80 -17.34 -0.80 3.90
C PRO A 80 -18.72 -1.05 4.54
N ILE A 81 -18.90 -2.17 5.25
CA ILE A 81 -20.15 -2.53 5.94
C ILE A 81 -20.00 -2.37 7.44
N CYS A 82 -18.97 -2.97 8.05
CA CYS A 82 -18.73 -2.88 9.49
C CYS A 82 -17.74 -1.77 9.89
N CYS A 83 -17.10 -1.10 8.92
CA CYS A 83 -16.07 -0.08 9.13
C CYS A 83 -14.87 -0.57 9.98
N LEU A 84 -14.68 -1.89 10.07
CA LEU A 84 -13.53 -2.48 10.76
C LEU A 84 -12.41 -2.78 9.76
N PRO A 85 -11.13 -2.64 10.18
CA PRO A 85 -9.98 -2.94 9.34
C PRO A 85 -10.04 -4.32 8.69
N LEU A 86 -9.57 -4.40 7.44
CA LEU A 86 -9.30 -5.65 6.74
C LEU A 86 -7.83 -6.01 6.98
N ALA A 87 -7.62 -7.19 7.56
CA ALA A 87 -6.30 -7.64 8.01
C ALA A 87 -5.76 -8.72 7.05
N PRO A 88 -4.59 -8.51 6.42
CA PRO A 88 -4.02 -9.46 5.46
C PRO A 88 -3.82 -10.88 6.01
N SER A 89 -3.43 -11.00 7.28
CA SER A 89 -3.17 -12.29 7.95
C SER A 89 -4.45 -13.09 8.27
N ILE A 90 -5.61 -12.42 8.36
CA ILE A 90 -6.92 -13.04 8.66
C ILE A 90 -7.75 -13.19 7.38
N ASP A 91 -7.62 -12.24 6.45
CA ASP A 91 -8.42 -12.14 5.23
C ASP A 91 -7.74 -12.70 3.97
N GLU A 92 -6.54 -13.27 4.08
CA GLU A 92 -5.67 -13.77 2.99
C GLU A 92 -6.39 -14.72 2.00
N LYS A 93 -7.41 -15.44 2.46
CA LYS A 93 -8.24 -16.36 1.66
C LYS A 93 -9.71 -15.94 1.54
N ALA A 94 -10.10 -14.84 2.19
CA ALA A 94 -11.41 -14.76 2.81
C ALA A 94 -12.25 -13.57 2.30
N SER A 95 -11.68 -12.41 2.01
CA SER A 95 -12.50 -11.23 1.66
C SER A 95 -12.79 -11.15 0.16
N PRO A 96 -14.01 -11.48 -0.33
CA PRO A 96 -14.31 -11.40 -1.75
C PRO A 96 -14.35 -9.95 -2.21
N MET A 97 -13.69 -9.70 -3.35
CA MET A 97 -13.93 -8.50 -4.12
C MET A 97 -15.22 -8.67 -4.94
N MET A 98 -16.16 -7.75 -4.77
CA MET A 98 -17.45 -7.77 -5.44
C MET A 98 -17.34 -7.23 -6.87
N ALA A 99 -17.70 -8.02 -7.87
CA ALA A 99 -17.62 -7.63 -9.28
C ALA A 99 -18.40 -6.35 -9.62
N CYS A 100 -19.56 -6.11 -9.00
CA CYS A 100 -20.41 -4.93 -9.30
C CYS A 100 -19.76 -3.59 -8.98
N CYS A 101 -18.96 -3.53 -7.91
CA CYS A 101 -18.52 -2.26 -7.32
C CYS A 101 -17.03 -2.25 -6.97
N SER A 102 -16.32 -3.35 -7.27
CA SER A 102 -14.90 -3.56 -6.93
C SER A 102 -14.58 -3.43 -5.44
N LYS A 103 -15.57 -3.52 -4.55
CA LYS A 103 -15.35 -3.40 -3.11
C LYS A 103 -14.92 -4.74 -2.51
N ILE A 104 -13.90 -4.70 -1.67
CA ILE A 104 -13.48 -5.81 -0.83
C ILE A 104 -14.33 -5.75 0.44
N ILE A 105 -14.98 -6.86 0.78
CA ILE A 105 -15.88 -6.93 1.93
C ILE A 105 -15.36 -8.02 2.86
N CYS A 106 -15.32 -7.72 4.17
CA CYS A 106 -14.88 -8.71 5.14
C CYS A 106 -15.77 -9.96 5.09
N ASN A 107 -15.14 -11.10 5.33
CA ASN A 107 -15.80 -12.38 5.16
C ASN A 107 -17.03 -12.54 6.08
N GLY A 108 -16.94 -12.00 7.30
CA GLY A 108 -18.06 -11.94 8.24
C GLY A 108 -19.29 -11.22 7.68
N CYS A 109 -19.12 -10.03 7.10
CA CYS A 109 -20.24 -9.29 6.51
C CYS A 109 -20.79 -9.98 5.26
N ASN A 110 -19.92 -10.60 4.45
CA ASN A 110 -20.33 -11.35 3.26
C ASN A 110 -21.17 -12.58 3.64
N ILE A 111 -20.68 -13.43 4.55
CA ILE A 111 -21.38 -14.63 5.02
C ILE A 111 -22.68 -14.27 5.76
N ALA A 112 -22.67 -13.25 6.61
CA ALA A 112 -23.89 -12.79 7.27
C ALA A 112 -24.97 -12.37 6.26
N ASN A 113 -24.58 -11.73 5.16
CA ASN A 113 -25.49 -11.39 4.07
C ASN A 113 -26.05 -12.64 3.37
N GLN A 114 -25.18 -13.60 3.04
CA GLN A 114 -25.58 -14.86 2.40
C GLN A 114 -26.55 -15.66 3.28
N ILE A 115 -26.28 -15.78 4.58
CA ILE A 115 -27.16 -16.48 5.53
C ILE A 115 -28.55 -15.83 5.57
N ARG A 116 -28.62 -14.50 5.61
CA ARG A 116 -29.90 -13.77 5.58
C ARG A 116 -30.68 -14.06 4.31
N GLU A 117 -30.01 -14.05 3.16
CA GLU A 117 -30.63 -14.28 1.86
C GLU A 117 -31.14 -15.72 1.72
N VAL A 118 -30.35 -16.72 2.14
CA VAL A 118 -30.75 -18.13 2.11
C VAL A 118 -31.92 -18.39 3.07
N LYS A 119 -31.85 -17.94 4.32
CA LYS A 119 -32.94 -18.14 5.30
C LYS A 119 -34.24 -17.47 4.86
N GLY A 120 -34.13 -16.29 4.25
CA GLY A 120 -35.28 -15.53 3.73
C GLY A 120 -35.76 -15.95 2.35
N LYS A 121 -35.13 -16.95 1.70
CA LYS A 121 -35.39 -17.32 0.30
C LYS A 121 -35.35 -16.10 -0.66
N LEU A 122 -34.40 -15.20 -0.41
CA LEU A 122 -34.23 -13.96 -1.18
C LEU A 122 -33.24 -14.15 -2.34
N LEU A 123 -33.34 -13.28 -3.34
CA LEU A 123 -32.34 -13.19 -4.40
C LEU A 123 -30.97 -12.79 -3.83
N LEU A 124 -29.92 -13.49 -4.30
CA LEU A 124 -28.54 -13.20 -3.90
C LEU A 124 -28.09 -11.84 -4.47
N LYS A 125 -27.71 -10.94 -3.57
CA LYS A 125 -27.31 -9.58 -3.91
C LYS A 125 -25.95 -9.26 -3.31
N CYS A 126 -25.23 -8.34 -3.95
CA CYS A 126 -24.01 -7.80 -3.40
C CYS A 126 -24.27 -7.20 -2.00
N PRO A 127 -23.50 -7.58 -0.96
CA PRO A 127 -23.71 -7.08 0.39
C PRO A 127 -23.60 -5.55 0.50
N TYR A 128 -22.81 -4.94 -0.37
CA TYR A 128 -22.59 -3.49 -0.41
C TYR A 128 -23.54 -2.78 -1.39
N CYS A 129 -23.37 -3.01 -2.70
CA CYS A 129 -24.06 -2.28 -3.76
C CYS A 129 -25.52 -2.74 -3.98
N ARG A 130 -25.94 -3.87 -3.37
CA ARG A 130 -27.26 -4.52 -3.53
C ARG A 130 -27.66 -4.93 -4.95
N HIS A 131 -26.76 -4.76 -5.92
CA HIS A 131 -26.91 -5.32 -7.26
C HIS A 131 -26.99 -6.84 -7.18
N GLN A 132 -27.79 -7.45 -8.05
CA GLN A 132 -27.90 -8.90 -8.12
C GLN A 132 -26.55 -9.54 -8.45
N LEU A 133 -26.23 -10.67 -7.82
CA LEU A 133 -25.01 -11.40 -8.16
C LEU A 133 -25.14 -12.01 -9.57
N PRO A 134 -24.04 -12.05 -10.35
CA PRO A 134 -24.05 -12.64 -11.68
C PRO A 134 -24.41 -14.13 -11.61
N LYS A 135 -25.21 -14.59 -12.57
CA LYS A 135 -25.67 -15.98 -12.68
C LYS A 135 -24.65 -16.88 -13.39
N SER A 136 -23.75 -16.29 -14.18
CA SER A 136 -22.68 -17.00 -14.90
C SER A 136 -21.34 -16.27 -14.80
N GLN A 137 -20.27 -16.96 -15.21
CA GLN A 137 -18.93 -16.39 -15.27
C GLN A 137 -18.82 -15.30 -16.35
N GLU A 138 -19.54 -15.46 -17.46
CA GLU A 138 -19.62 -14.49 -18.55
C GLU A 138 -20.27 -13.19 -18.08
N GLU A 139 -21.39 -13.28 -17.36
CA GLU A 139 -22.06 -12.10 -16.80
C GLU A 139 -21.14 -11.39 -15.79
N ALA A 140 -20.45 -12.17 -14.94
CA ALA A 140 -19.46 -11.62 -14.01
C ALA A 140 -18.30 -10.92 -14.75
N ALA A 141 -17.86 -11.46 -15.90
CA ALA A 141 -16.82 -10.86 -16.72
C ALA A 141 -17.29 -9.55 -17.37
N GLN A 142 -18.51 -9.50 -17.91
CA GLN A 142 -19.09 -8.29 -18.48
C GLN A 142 -19.22 -7.17 -17.42
N ILE A 143 -19.69 -7.52 -16.22
CA ILE A 143 -19.78 -6.56 -15.10
C ILE A 143 -18.39 -6.02 -14.73
N ARG A 144 -17.36 -6.88 -14.68
CA ARG A 144 -15.98 -6.44 -14.43
C ARG A 144 -15.46 -5.53 -15.54
N MET A 145 -15.76 -5.81 -16.81
CA MET A 145 -15.34 -4.96 -17.94
C MET A 145 -15.95 -3.55 -17.85
N LYS A 146 -17.22 -3.42 -17.45
CA LYS A 146 -17.82 -2.08 -17.18
C LYS A 146 -17.06 -1.29 -16.12
N ARG A 147 -16.45 -1.95 -15.13
CA ARG A 147 -15.58 -1.29 -14.14
C ARG A 147 -14.24 -0.88 -14.74
N VAL A 148 -13.67 -1.70 -15.62
CA VAL A 148 -12.43 -1.38 -16.35
C VAL A 148 -12.63 -0.14 -17.25
N GLU A 149 -13.78 -0.03 -17.93
CA GLU A 149 -14.13 1.11 -18.79
C GLU A 149 -14.16 2.45 -18.06
N VAL A 150 -14.59 2.45 -16.78
CA VAL A 150 -14.58 3.65 -15.93
C VAL A 150 -13.28 3.85 -15.15
N ASN A 151 -12.20 3.16 -15.57
CA ASN A 151 -10.88 3.20 -14.95
C ASN A 151 -10.87 2.84 -13.45
N ASP A 152 -11.68 1.85 -13.04
CA ASP A 152 -11.60 1.33 -11.67
C ASP A 152 -10.26 0.59 -11.44
N PRO A 153 -9.41 1.06 -10.51
CA PRO A 153 -8.05 0.53 -10.33
C PRO A 153 -8.03 -0.95 -9.95
N VAL A 154 -8.97 -1.39 -9.11
CA VAL A 154 -9.06 -2.79 -8.64
C VAL A 154 -9.51 -3.70 -9.78
N ALA A 155 -10.46 -3.27 -10.61
CA ALA A 155 -10.91 -4.04 -11.78
C ALA A 155 -9.79 -4.16 -12.84
N ILE A 156 -9.05 -3.09 -13.10
CA ILE A 156 -7.89 -3.12 -14.01
C ILE A 156 -6.82 -4.06 -13.47
N TRP A 157 -6.50 -4.00 -12.17
CA TRP A 157 -5.55 -4.93 -11.55
C TRP A 157 -6.00 -6.39 -11.72
N ARG A 158 -7.27 -6.70 -11.45
CA ARG A 158 -7.83 -8.06 -11.65
C ARG A 158 -7.73 -8.54 -13.09
N LEU A 159 -7.89 -7.63 -14.06
CA LEU A 159 -7.69 -7.93 -15.47
C LEU A 159 -6.24 -8.35 -15.73
N GLY A 160 -5.27 -7.64 -15.17
CA GLY A 160 -3.85 -8.03 -15.22
C GLY A 160 -3.58 -9.40 -14.58
N VAL A 161 -4.19 -9.71 -13.43
CA VAL A 161 -4.10 -11.04 -12.78
C VAL A 161 -4.60 -12.15 -13.71
N ARG A 162 -5.70 -11.91 -14.42
CA ARG A 162 -6.24 -12.85 -15.39
C ARG A 162 -5.29 -13.05 -16.58
N CYS A 163 -4.80 -11.98 -17.19
CA CYS A 163 -3.86 -12.05 -18.31
C CYS A 163 -2.60 -12.84 -17.93
N ARG A 164 -2.03 -12.57 -16.75
CA ARG A 164 -0.84 -13.31 -16.24
C ARG A 164 -1.13 -14.81 -16.12
N ARG A 165 -2.30 -15.19 -15.59
CA ARG A 165 -2.71 -16.59 -15.47
C ARG A 165 -2.92 -17.28 -16.83
N GLU A 166 -3.33 -16.53 -17.83
CA GLU A 166 -3.51 -16.98 -19.21
C GLU A 166 -2.19 -17.02 -20.01
N GLY A 167 -1.07 -16.56 -19.42
CA GLY A 167 0.24 -16.50 -20.06
C GLY A 167 0.48 -15.27 -20.93
N ASP A 168 -0.44 -14.32 -20.97
CA ASP A 168 -0.28 -13.03 -21.65
C ASP A 168 0.39 -12.01 -20.71
N TYR A 169 1.71 -12.14 -20.57
CA TYR A 169 2.51 -11.35 -19.65
C TYR A 169 2.62 -9.87 -20.06
N GLU A 170 2.66 -9.57 -21.36
CA GLU A 170 2.73 -8.19 -21.84
C GLU A 170 1.45 -7.43 -21.47
N SER A 171 0.26 -8.00 -21.79
CA SER A 171 -1.00 -7.39 -21.38
C SER A 171 -1.10 -7.30 -19.86
N ALA A 172 -0.67 -8.33 -19.12
CA ALA A 172 -0.68 -8.30 -17.66
C ALA A 172 0.13 -7.12 -17.12
N PHE A 173 1.34 -6.92 -17.62
CA PHE A 173 2.22 -5.81 -17.24
C PHE A 173 1.58 -4.46 -17.51
N GLN A 174 0.98 -4.26 -18.70
CA GLN A 174 0.31 -3.00 -19.04
C GLN A 174 -0.88 -2.70 -18.11
N HIS A 175 -1.70 -3.71 -17.81
CA HIS A 175 -2.82 -3.55 -16.87
C HIS A 175 -2.33 -3.25 -15.44
N TYR A 176 -1.31 -3.95 -14.95
CA TYR A 176 -0.74 -3.65 -13.64
C TYR A 176 -0.16 -2.24 -13.58
N LYS A 177 0.59 -1.80 -14.60
CA LYS A 177 1.09 -0.42 -14.66
C LYS A 177 -0.05 0.61 -14.62
N LYS A 178 -1.09 0.41 -15.42
CA LYS A 178 -2.25 1.32 -15.44
C LYS A 178 -2.96 1.36 -14.08
N ALA A 179 -3.16 0.22 -13.43
CA ALA A 179 -3.77 0.18 -12.10
C ALA A 179 -2.88 0.81 -11.01
N ALA A 180 -1.56 0.64 -11.11
CA ALA A 180 -0.58 1.26 -10.22
C ALA A 180 -0.58 2.80 -10.35
N GLU A 181 -0.62 3.32 -11.57
CA GLU A 181 -0.76 4.77 -11.85
C GLU A 181 -2.06 5.36 -11.28
N LEU A 182 -3.10 4.53 -11.11
CA LEU A 182 -4.36 4.88 -10.46
C LEU A 182 -4.36 4.63 -8.94
N GLY A 183 -3.20 4.32 -8.35
CA GLY A 183 -3.02 4.19 -6.90
C GLY A 183 -3.30 2.78 -6.33
N ASN A 184 -3.39 1.74 -7.16
CA ASN A 184 -3.58 0.37 -6.66
C ASN A 184 -2.27 -0.23 -6.13
N ALA A 185 -2.23 -0.52 -4.83
CA ALA A 185 -1.03 -1.08 -4.18
C ALA A 185 -0.72 -2.52 -4.63
N ASP A 186 -1.74 -3.37 -4.82
CA ASP A 186 -1.54 -4.74 -5.33
C ASP A 186 -0.91 -4.70 -6.73
N ALA A 187 -1.33 -3.76 -7.58
CA ALA A 187 -0.77 -3.58 -8.89
C ALA A 187 0.71 -3.18 -8.83
N HIS A 188 1.11 -2.26 -7.93
CA HIS A 188 2.53 -2.00 -7.69
C HIS A 188 3.29 -3.26 -7.28
N TYR A 189 2.75 -4.06 -6.35
CA TYR A 189 3.35 -5.34 -5.96
C TYR A 189 3.48 -6.30 -7.16
N ASN A 190 2.44 -6.44 -7.98
CA ASN A 190 2.47 -7.27 -9.18
C ASN A 190 3.47 -6.77 -10.23
N VAL A 191 3.60 -5.46 -10.44
CA VAL A 191 4.66 -4.88 -11.30
C VAL A 191 6.05 -5.24 -10.76
N SER A 192 6.25 -5.20 -9.44
CA SER A 192 7.54 -5.61 -8.85
C SER A 192 7.86 -7.08 -9.15
N CYS A 193 6.88 -7.98 -9.02
CA CYS A 193 7.05 -9.39 -9.36
C CYS A 193 7.37 -9.57 -10.85
N VAL A 194 6.72 -8.83 -11.74
CA VAL A 194 7.00 -8.90 -13.18
C VAL A 194 8.46 -8.51 -13.48
N TYR A 195 8.99 -7.44 -12.88
CA TYR A 195 10.41 -7.07 -13.02
C TYR A 195 11.38 -8.05 -12.37
N ARG A 196 10.97 -8.74 -11.31
CA ARG A 196 11.78 -9.80 -10.68
C ARG A 196 11.86 -11.04 -11.58
N ASP A 197 10.72 -11.45 -12.11
CA ASP A 197 10.53 -12.70 -12.82
C ASP A 197 10.93 -12.58 -14.31
N GLY A 198 10.90 -11.36 -14.87
CA GLY A 198 11.19 -11.10 -16.29
C GLY A 198 10.02 -11.46 -17.21
N GLU A 199 8.79 -11.32 -16.71
CA GLU A 199 7.58 -11.74 -17.40
C GLU A 199 7.07 -10.64 -18.35
N GLY A 200 7.29 -10.80 -19.65
CA GLY A 200 6.92 -9.79 -20.65
C GLY A 200 7.84 -8.56 -20.67
N VAL A 201 8.76 -8.43 -19.71
CA VAL A 201 9.75 -7.35 -19.65
C VAL A 201 11.11 -7.87 -19.21
N GLU A 202 12.18 -7.13 -19.50
CA GLU A 202 13.51 -7.43 -18.97
C GLU A 202 13.54 -7.30 -17.44
N LYS A 203 14.28 -8.20 -16.79
CA LYS A 203 14.49 -8.13 -15.34
C LYS A 203 15.19 -6.83 -14.95
N ASP A 204 14.65 -6.13 -13.95
CA ASP A 204 15.22 -4.87 -13.47
C ASP A 204 15.06 -4.75 -11.96
N LYS A 205 16.14 -5.02 -11.23
CA LYS A 205 16.13 -5.01 -9.76
C LYS A 205 15.82 -3.62 -9.18
N LYS A 206 16.20 -2.54 -9.87
CA LYS A 206 15.93 -1.18 -9.39
C LYS A 206 14.45 -0.85 -9.51
N LYS A 207 13.82 -1.25 -10.61
CA LYS A 207 12.38 -1.08 -10.80
C LYS A 207 11.57 -2.00 -9.89
N GLU A 208 12.03 -3.23 -9.67
CA GLU A 208 11.44 -4.13 -8.66
C GLU A 208 11.38 -3.45 -7.29
N VAL A 209 12.53 -2.98 -6.77
CA VAL A 209 12.60 -2.32 -5.45
C VAL A 209 11.76 -1.06 -5.42
N TYR A 210 11.79 -0.23 -6.47
CA TYR A 210 10.95 0.97 -6.55
C TYR A 210 9.46 0.64 -6.42
N HIS A 211 8.95 -0.37 -7.16
CA HIS A 211 7.55 -0.74 -7.09
C HIS A 211 7.17 -1.41 -5.75
N LEU A 212 8.11 -2.12 -5.11
CA LEU A 212 7.93 -2.60 -3.74
C LEU A 212 7.82 -1.43 -2.74
N GLU A 213 8.64 -0.39 -2.87
CA GLU A 213 8.56 0.82 -2.03
C GLU A 213 7.20 1.50 -2.17
N GLU A 214 6.71 1.70 -3.40
CA GLU A 214 5.40 2.32 -3.63
C GLU A 214 4.25 1.50 -3.04
N ALA A 215 4.26 0.17 -3.24
CA ALA A 215 3.27 -0.71 -2.63
C ALA A 215 3.35 -0.68 -1.09
N ALA A 216 4.56 -0.69 -0.52
CA ALA A 216 4.76 -0.64 0.93
C ALA A 216 4.27 0.70 1.51
N ILE A 217 4.54 1.83 0.85
CA ILE A 217 4.04 3.17 1.23
C ILE A 217 2.51 3.17 1.26
N ALA A 218 1.86 2.50 0.30
CA ALA A 218 0.41 2.33 0.25
C ALA A 218 -0.15 1.25 1.21
N GLY A 219 0.66 0.71 2.13
CA GLY A 219 0.22 -0.25 3.15
C GLY A 219 0.13 -1.70 2.66
N HIS A 220 0.79 -2.06 1.56
CA HIS A 220 0.85 -3.44 1.09
C HIS A 220 1.83 -4.28 1.90
N THR A 221 1.30 -5.27 2.61
CA THR A 221 2.06 -5.98 3.65
C THR A 221 3.07 -6.96 3.08
N PHE A 222 2.75 -7.68 2.00
CA PHE A 222 3.75 -8.55 1.34
C PHE A 222 4.89 -7.75 0.70
N ALA A 223 4.59 -6.61 0.05
CA ALA A 223 5.61 -5.76 -0.51
C ALA A 223 6.57 -5.24 0.57
N ARG A 224 6.03 -4.78 1.70
CA ARG A 224 6.82 -4.32 2.85
C ARG A 224 7.65 -5.43 3.48
N HIS A 225 7.11 -6.65 3.58
CA HIS A 225 7.86 -7.82 4.05
C HIS A 225 9.01 -8.16 3.09
N ASN A 226 8.77 -8.15 1.78
CA ASN A 226 9.81 -8.38 0.78
C ASN A 226 10.91 -7.31 0.84
N LEU A 227 10.58 -6.04 1.10
CA LEU A 227 11.57 -5.00 1.36
C LEU A 227 12.38 -5.29 2.62
N ALA A 228 11.75 -5.73 3.71
CA ALA A 228 12.47 -6.08 4.93
C ALA A 228 13.52 -7.18 4.66
N CYS A 229 13.13 -8.24 3.96
CA CYS A 229 14.05 -9.30 3.55
C CYS A 229 15.15 -8.78 2.62
N TYR A 230 14.81 -7.93 1.65
CA TYR A 230 15.79 -7.31 0.76
C TYR A 230 16.81 -6.46 1.54
N GLU A 231 16.37 -5.63 2.46
CA GLU A 231 17.25 -4.83 3.32
C GLU A 231 18.15 -5.72 4.19
N GLY A 232 17.59 -6.76 4.81
CA GLY A 232 18.33 -7.72 5.63
C GLY A 232 19.41 -8.48 4.86
N ILE A 233 19.10 -8.99 3.67
CA ILE A 233 20.06 -9.67 2.78
C ILE A 233 21.22 -8.76 2.39
N ASN A 234 20.98 -7.45 2.29
CA ASN A 234 22.01 -6.46 1.99
C ASN A 234 22.71 -5.89 3.25
N GLY A 235 22.53 -6.52 4.42
CA GLY A 235 23.16 -6.11 5.69
C GLY A 235 22.56 -4.85 6.33
N ARG A 236 21.43 -4.35 5.83
CA ARG A 236 20.74 -3.15 6.35
C ARG A 236 19.69 -3.53 7.40
N HIS A 237 20.14 -4.26 8.43
CA HIS A 237 19.25 -4.88 9.42
C HIS A 237 18.36 -3.88 10.17
N GLU A 238 18.86 -2.69 10.52
CA GLU A 238 18.05 -1.65 11.15
C GLU A 238 16.86 -1.21 10.27
N ARG A 239 17.07 -1.14 8.95
CA ARG A 239 16.00 -0.80 8.00
C ARG A 239 15.02 -1.96 7.84
N ALA A 240 15.52 -3.19 7.81
CA ALA A 240 14.68 -4.39 7.80
C ALA A 240 13.74 -4.42 9.03
N ALA A 241 14.29 -4.18 10.23
CA ALA A 241 13.52 -4.10 11.47
C ALA A 241 12.42 -3.02 11.39
N LYS A 242 12.71 -1.82 10.86
CA LYS A 242 11.70 -0.77 10.68
C LYS A 242 10.55 -1.22 9.77
N HIS A 243 10.85 -1.91 8.67
CA HIS A 243 9.81 -2.44 7.80
C HIS A 243 8.91 -3.45 8.53
N TRP A 244 9.50 -4.39 9.27
CA TRP A 244 8.72 -5.36 10.04
C TRP A 244 7.91 -4.71 11.15
N ILE A 245 8.45 -3.73 11.89
CA ILE A 245 7.72 -2.99 12.93
C ILE A 245 6.48 -2.31 12.34
N ILE A 246 6.62 -1.64 11.19
CA ILE A 246 5.49 -0.96 10.53
C ILE A 246 4.42 -1.97 10.11
N ASN A 247 4.84 -3.11 9.59
CA ASN A 247 3.93 -4.14 9.10
C ASN A 247 3.23 -4.91 10.25
N ALA A 248 3.97 -5.17 11.34
CA ALA A 248 3.44 -5.72 12.58
C ALA A 248 2.32 -4.84 13.16
N LYS A 249 2.49 -3.51 13.13
CA LYS A 249 1.46 -2.54 13.54
C LYS A 249 0.19 -2.61 12.67
N LEU A 250 0.26 -3.18 11.47
CA LEU A 250 -0.89 -3.45 10.60
C LEU A 250 -1.51 -4.85 10.82
N GLY A 251 -1.03 -5.62 11.80
CA GLY A 251 -1.52 -6.96 12.08
C GLY A 251 -0.89 -8.07 11.23
N ASP A 252 0.24 -7.82 10.55
CA ASP A 252 0.93 -8.83 9.75
C ASP A 252 1.71 -9.83 10.61
N GLN A 253 1.28 -11.09 10.58
CA GLN A 253 1.87 -12.16 11.40
C GLN A 253 3.32 -12.49 10.99
N LYS A 254 3.60 -12.57 9.69
CA LYS A 254 4.95 -12.92 9.18
C LYS A 254 6.00 -11.92 9.62
N SER A 255 5.63 -10.65 9.69
CA SER A 255 6.52 -9.59 10.18
C SER A 255 6.72 -9.67 11.69
N MET A 256 5.70 -10.06 12.45
CA MET A 256 5.87 -10.35 13.88
C MET A 256 6.78 -11.56 14.12
N GLU A 257 6.71 -12.58 13.29
CA GLU A 257 7.62 -13.74 13.32
C GLU A 257 9.06 -13.30 13.01
N GLY A 258 9.27 -12.51 11.95
CA GLY A 258 10.59 -11.96 11.62
C GLY A 258 11.19 -11.10 12.76
N LEU A 259 10.36 -10.30 13.45
CA LEU A 259 10.82 -9.56 14.64
C LEU A 259 11.20 -10.48 15.81
N LYS A 260 10.48 -11.58 16.01
CA LYS A 260 10.79 -12.57 17.05
C LYS A 260 12.11 -13.28 16.75
N GLU A 261 12.33 -13.66 15.50
CA GLU A 261 13.57 -14.32 15.06
C GLU A 261 14.78 -13.40 15.16
N GLY A 262 14.63 -12.11 14.81
CA GLY A 262 15.72 -11.13 14.90
C GLY A 262 15.99 -10.57 16.30
N TYR A 263 15.13 -10.85 17.28
CA TYR A 263 15.27 -10.31 18.65
C TYR A 263 16.47 -10.90 19.41
N PRO A 264 16.71 -12.23 19.43
CA PRO A 264 17.91 -12.83 20.04
C PRO A 264 19.23 -12.31 19.45
N ASP A 265 19.23 -11.97 18.16
CA ASP A 265 20.39 -11.45 17.43
C ASP A 265 20.65 -9.96 17.67
N GLY A 266 19.83 -9.31 18.51
CA GLY A 266 19.96 -7.88 18.82
C GLY A 266 19.57 -6.94 17.67
N LEU A 267 18.88 -7.43 16.65
CA LEU A 267 18.45 -6.63 15.49
C LEU A 267 17.30 -5.68 15.82
N VAL A 268 16.61 -5.91 16.94
CA VAL A 268 15.47 -5.14 17.42
C VAL A 268 15.66 -4.86 18.91
N SER A 269 15.47 -3.60 19.32
CA SER A 269 15.52 -3.26 20.74
C SER A 269 14.35 -3.92 21.52
N LYS A 270 14.54 -4.12 22.82
CA LYS A 270 13.48 -4.67 23.69
C LYS A 270 12.25 -3.77 23.69
N GLU A 271 12.47 -2.47 23.69
CA GLU A 271 11.42 -1.44 23.67
C GLU A 271 10.62 -1.50 22.37
N ASP A 272 11.31 -1.57 21.23
CA ASP A 272 10.66 -1.65 19.91
C ASP A 272 9.91 -2.97 19.72
N PHE A 273 10.49 -4.08 20.14
CA PHE A 273 9.84 -5.39 20.08
C PHE A 273 8.57 -5.41 20.92
N ALA A 274 8.63 -4.93 22.16
CA ALA A 274 7.46 -4.84 23.04
C ALA A 274 6.38 -3.89 22.50
N ALA A 275 6.78 -2.76 21.91
CA ALA A 275 5.86 -1.82 21.28
C ALA A 275 5.18 -2.43 20.03
N ALA A 276 5.94 -3.13 19.19
CA ALA A 276 5.43 -3.83 18.02
C ALA A 276 4.43 -4.93 18.42
N LEU A 277 4.74 -5.73 19.44
CA LEU A 277 3.85 -6.79 19.94
C LEU A 277 2.52 -6.22 20.46
N ARG A 278 2.56 -5.13 21.24
CA ARG A 278 1.34 -4.47 21.72
C ARG A 278 0.49 -3.93 20.57
N ALA A 279 1.11 -3.26 19.61
CA ALA A 279 0.40 -2.70 18.47
C ALA A 279 -0.17 -3.78 17.54
N TYR A 280 0.56 -4.88 17.35
CA TYR A 280 0.07 -6.05 16.64
C TYR A 280 -1.18 -6.63 17.31
N GLN A 281 -1.18 -6.81 18.63
CA GLN A 281 -2.35 -7.29 19.36
C GLN A 281 -3.54 -6.34 19.21
N ALA A 282 -3.32 -5.02 19.32
CA ALA A 282 -4.36 -4.02 19.10
C ALA A 282 -4.93 -4.06 17.68
N ALA A 283 -4.08 -4.26 16.67
CA ALA A 283 -4.53 -4.41 15.27
C ALA A 283 -5.39 -5.66 15.08
N LEU A 284 -5.01 -6.79 15.68
CA LEU A 284 -5.84 -8.00 15.67
C LEU A 284 -7.18 -7.76 16.37
N ASP A 285 -7.18 -7.12 17.53
CA ASP A 285 -8.41 -6.87 18.29
C ASP A 285 -9.35 -5.91 17.55
N ALA A 286 -8.82 -4.91 16.84
CA ALA A 286 -9.59 -4.01 15.99
C ALA A 286 -10.32 -4.72 14.83
N THR A 287 -9.86 -5.92 14.45
CA THR A 287 -10.48 -6.70 13.37
C THR A 287 -11.61 -7.61 13.86
N LYS A 288 -11.77 -7.82 15.17
CA LYS A 288 -12.74 -8.78 15.71
C LYS A 288 -14.17 -8.27 15.55
N SER A 289 -15.09 -9.17 15.18
CA SER A 289 -16.52 -8.88 15.19
C SER A 289 -17.35 -10.16 15.29
N PRO A 290 -18.55 -10.09 15.89
CA PRO A 290 -19.43 -11.26 15.99
C PRO A 290 -19.75 -11.90 14.63
N GLN A 291 -19.79 -11.12 13.55
CA GLN A 291 -20.03 -11.62 12.21
C GLN A 291 -18.82 -12.40 11.67
N ARG A 292 -17.59 -11.93 11.94
CA ARG A 292 -16.35 -12.62 11.55
C ARG A 292 -16.17 -13.92 12.37
N ASP A 293 -16.51 -13.90 13.66
CA ASP A 293 -16.46 -15.09 14.52
C ASP A 293 -17.43 -16.18 14.01
N LYS A 294 -18.69 -15.81 13.75
CA LYS A 294 -19.69 -16.73 13.18
C LYS A 294 -19.31 -17.26 11.79
N ALA A 295 -18.66 -16.42 10.98
CA ALA A 295 -18.17 -16.84 9.67
C ALA A 295 -17.08 -17.91 9.79
N ALA A 296 -16.13 -17.73 10.72
CA ALA A 296 -15.09 -18.71 10.97
C ALA A 296 -15.66 -20.08 11.41
N GLU A 297 -16.64 -20.07 12.32
CA GLU A 297 -17.35 -21.30 12.74
C GLU A 297 -18.03 -22.00 11.56
N TYR A 298 -18.67 -21.24 10.67
CA TYR A 298 -19.38 -21.77 9.50
C TYR A 298 -18.42 -22.39 8.47
N GLU A 299 -17.25 -21.78 8.25
CA GLU A 299 -16.22 -22.32 7.35
C GLU A 299 -15.59 -23.60 7.89
N ILE A 300 -15.30 -23.67 9.19
CA ILE A 300 -14.81 -24.88 9.86
C ILE A 300 -15.81 -26.02 9.65
N PHE A 301 -17.10 -25.78 9.93
CA PHE A 301 -18.15 -26.78 9.74
C PHE A 301 -18.20 -27.32 8.30
N LYS A 302 -18.10 -26.46 7.28
CA LYS A 302 -18.07 -26.91 5.88
C LYS A 302 -16.84 -27.77 5.56
N SER A 303 -15.68 -27.40 6.09
CA SER A 303 -14.42 -28.11 5.82
C SER A 303 -14.34 -29.50 6.47
N THR A 304 -15.06 -29.71 7.57
CA THR A 304 -15.10 -31.00 8.28
C THR A 304 -16.27 -31.90 7.87
N SER A 305 -17.20 -31.40 7.05
CA SER A 305 -18.44 -32.09 6.65
C SER A 305 -18.46 -32.52 5.17
N GLY A 306 -17.37 -32.31 4.44
CA GLY A 306 -17.20 -32.70 3.03
C GLY A 306 -16.09 -33.73 2.88
#